data_AF-A0A0B1TKJ9-F1
#
_entry.id   AF-A0A0B1TKJ9-F1
#
_cell.length_a   1.000
_cell.length_b   1.000
_cell.length_c   1.000
_cell.angle_alpha   90.00
_cell.angle_beta   90.00
_cell.angle_gamma   90.00
#
_symmetry.space_group_name_H-M   'P 1'
#
loop_
_entity.id
_entity.type
_entity.pdbx_description
1 polymer ?
#
loop_
_entity_poly.entity_id
_entity_poly.type
_entity_poly.pdbx_seq_one_letter_code
_entity_poly.pdbx_strand_id
1 'polypeptide(L)'
;MSVLGRYLEVDDGIMRDEKGNRSWLPKEFKHEYNKREACLKRKYSNSEVPGTYLKPRGGLTVEEDFADSEGVKLAYRAYKNAQKHFVNEPRLSDVSDLTSDQLFFIGWASFFCRNLGEDNREMINMLKEDYYSVPILRYSIHSDPSIFRLTAQEQQEIF
;
A
#
# COMPACT_ATOMS: atom_id res chain seq x y z
N MET A 1 17.75 31.79 7.26
CA MET A 1 17.42 30.79 6.23
C MET A 1 17.15 29.47 6.94
N SER A 2 15.87 29.10 7.06
CA SER A 2 15.42 27.97 7.87
C SER A 2 15.77 26.63 7.23
N VAL A 3 16.28 25.70 8.04
CA VAL A 3 16.63 24.31 7.70
C VAL A 3 15.38 23.46 7.36
N LEU A 4 14.17 24.03 7.45
CA LEU A 4 12.89 23.36 7.17
C LEU A 4 12.57 23.16 5.68
N GLY A 5 13.37 23.69 4.75
CA GLY A 5 13.09 23.63 3.31
C GLY A 5 13.55 22.36 2.57
N ARG A 6 14.09 21.34 3.27
CA ARG A 6 14.69 20.14 2.64
C ARG A 6 13.95 18.82 2.86
N TYR A 7 12.80 18.83 3.53
CA TYR A 7 12.05 17.61 3.87
C TYR A 7 10.81 17.36 3.00
N LEU A 8 10.74 17.91 1.79
CA LEU A 8 9.60 17.77 0.87
C LEU A 8 10.00 17.36 -0.56
N GLU A 9 11.14 16.69 -0.73
CA GLU A 9 11.45 15.94 -1.96
C GLU A 9 11.31 14.45 -1.65
N VAL A 10 10.12 14.04 -1.21
CA VAL A 10 9.71 12.65 -1.39
C VAL A 10 9.29 12.55 -2.87
N ASP A 11 9.65 11.44 -3.51
CA ASP A 11 9.68 11.12 -4.93
C ASP A 11 8.60 11.78 -5.82
N ASP A 12 9.05 12.59 -6.79
CA ASP A 12 8.20 13.20 -7.81
C ASP A 12 8.01 12.32 -9.06
N GLY A 13 8.13 11.00 -8.93
CA GLY A 13 8.07 10.05 -10.04
C GLY A 13 6.88 10.26 -10.97
N ILE A 14 5.69 10.50 -10.42
CA ILE A 14 4.48 10.80 -11.22
C ILE A 14 4.62 12.07 -12.08
N MET A 15 5.48 13.01 -11.68
CA MET A 15 5.71 14.27 -12.39
C MET A 15 6.68 14.13 -13.55
N ARG A 16 7.35 12.98 -13.70
CA ARG A 16 8.40 12.71 -14.68
C ARG A 16 7.92 11.81 -15.82
N ASP A 17 8.26 12.19 -17.04
CA ASP A 17 8.07 11.32 -18.22
C ASP A 17 9.12 10.20 -18.27
N GLU A 18 9.07 9.37 -19.31
CA GLU A 18 10.03 8.26 -19.50
C GLU A 18 11.49 8.71 -19.65
N LYS A 19 11.74 10.02 -19.84
CA LYS A 19 13.07 10.64 -19.94
C LYS A 19 13.44 11.43 -18.69
N GLY A 20 12.57 11.49 -17.69
CA GLY A 20 12.77 12.22 -16.44
C GLY A 20 12.33 13.69 -16.47
N ASN A 21 11.68 14.17 -17.53
CA ASN A 21 11.26 15.58 -17.65
C ASN A 21 9.97 15.85 -16.88
N ARG A 22 9.91 17.02 -16.24
CA ARG A 22 8.72 17.49 -15.54
C ARG A 22 7.70 18.08 -16.54
N SER A 23 6.42 17.74 -16.39
CA SER A 23 5.25 18.29 -17.13
C SER A 23 4.74 17.50 -18.33
N TRP A 24 4.58 16.19 -18.17
CA TRP A 24 3.95 15.32 -19.16
C TRP A 24 2.45 15.07 -18.93
N LEU A 25 1.94 15.38 -17.73
CA LEU A 25 0.56 15.10 -17.34
C LEU A 25 -0.43 16.26 -17.59
N PRO A 26 -1.63 15.98 -18.16
CA PRO A 26 -2.74 16.92 -18.25
C PRO A 26 -3.22 17.43 -16.89
N LYS A 27 -3.87 18.59 -16.87
CA LYS A 27 -4.35 19.23 -15.63
C LYS A 27 -5.42 18.40 -14.93
N GLU A 28 -6.31 17.80 -15.70
CA GLU A 28 -7.42 16.97 -15.23
C GLU A 28 -6.89 15.74 -14.51
N PHE A 29 -5.85 15.11 -15.05
CA PHE A 29 -5.18 13.98 -14.43
C PHE A 29 -4.54 14.39 -13.10
N LYS A 30 -3.78 15.50 -13.07
CA LYS A 30 -3.16 16.02 -11.84
C LYS A 30 -4.19 16.30 -10.75
N HIS A 31 -5.36 16.82 -11.13
CA HIS A 31 -6.44 17.08 -10.19
C HIS A 31 -6.95 15.79 -9.54
N GLU A 32 -7.26 14.76 -10.33
CA GLU A 32 -7.74 13.47 -9.82
C GLU A 32 -6.66 12.73 -9.02
N TYR A 33 -5.40 12.78 -9.46
CA TYR A 33 -4.26 12.24 -8.71
C TYR A 33 -4.16 12.87 -7.32
N ASN A 34 -4.12 14.20 -7.23
CA ASN A 34 -4.01 14.92 -5.96
C ASN A 34 -5.21 14.62 -5.03
N LYS A 35 -6.40 14.44 -5.59
CA LYS A 35 -7.60 14.06 -4.81
C LYS A 35 -7.45 12.67 -4.18
N ARG A 36 -6.98 11.68 -4.95
CA ARG A 36 -6.74 10.31 -4.47
C ARG A 36 -5.60 10.24 -3.48
N GLU A 37 -4.50 10.91 -3.78
CA GLU A 37 -3.36 11.07 -2.88
C GLU A 37 -3.80 11.68 -1.53
N ALA A 38 -4.58 12.76 -1.55
CA ALA A 38 -5.11 13.37 -0.33
C ALA A 38 -6.05 12.44 0.46
N CYS A 39 -6.80 11.56 -0.23
CA CYS A 39 -7.60 10.53 0.44
C CYS A 39 -6.72 9.53 1.17
N LEU A 40 -5.67 9.03 0.51
CA LEU A 40 -4.72 8.07 1.08
C LEU A 40 -3.99 8.67 2.29
N LYS A 41 -3.46 9.90 2.16
CA LYS A 41 -2.86 10.66 3.27
C LYS A 41 -3.76 10.69 4.51
N ARG A 42 -5.04 10.98 4.32
CA ARG A 42 -6.01 11.02 5.43
C ARG A 42 -6.27 9.63 6.01
N LYS A 43 -6.40 8.60 5.18
CA LYS A 43 -6.65 7.23 5.63
C LYS A 43 -5.53 6.76 6.56
N TYR A 44 -4.27 6.93 6.14
CA TYR A 44 -3.11 6.58 6.96
C TYR A 44 -2.98 7.44 8.22
N SER A 45 -3.12 8.76 8.08
CA SER A 45 -2.96 9.68 9.22
C SER A 45 -4.00 9.45 10.33
N ASN A 46 -5.18 8.95 9.98
CA ASN A 46 -6.25 8.67 10.95
C ASN A 46 -6.17 7.26 11.54
N SER A 47 -5.36 6.37 10.97
CA SER A 47 -5.26 4.98 11.39
C SER A 47 -4.67 4.85 12.79
N GLU A 48 -5.05 3.77 13.47
CA GLU A 48 -4.52 3.42 14.79
C GLU A 48 -3.42 2.37 14.64
N VAL A 49 -2.34 2.54 15.41
CA VAL A 49 -1.26 1.57 15.47
C VAL A 49 -1.29 0.94 16.85
N PRO A 50 -1.58 -0.37 16.95
CA PRO A 50 -1.62 -1.06 18.23
C PRO A 50 -0.34 -0.89 19.04
N GLY A 51 -0.45 -0.74 20.35
CA GLY A 51 0.70 -0.59 21.24
C GLY A 51 1.30 0.82 21.31
N THR A 52 0.72 1.81 20.63
CA THR A 52 1.19 3.20 20.68
C THR A 52 0.03 4.20 20.60
N TYR A 53 0.26 5.41 21.15
CA TYR A 53 -0.64 6.56 21.02
C TYR A 53 -0.24 7.49 19.86
N LEU A 54 0.84 7.15 19.13
CA LEU A 54 1.31 7.94 18.00
C LEU A 54 0.42 7.75 16.78
N LYS A 55 0.17 8.84 16.07
CA LYS A 55 -0.52 8.81 14.77
C LYS A 55 0.50 8.70 13.64
N PRO A 56 0.25 7.88 12.61
CA PRO A 56 1.09 7.82 11.42
C PRO A 56 1.15 9.18 10.71
N ARG A 57 2.27 9.46 10.08
CA ARG A 57 2.44 10.67 9.27
C ARG A 57 2.12 10.34 7.82
N GLY A 58 0.83 10.22 7.49
CA GLY A 58 0.40 9.80 6.14
C GLY A 58 0.89 10.70 5.00
N GLY A 59 1.26 11.96 5.28
CA GLY A 59 1.92 12.83 4.30
C GLY A 59 3.37 12.47 4.00
N LEU A 60 4.08 11.84 4.95
CA LEU A 60 5.46 11.37 4.80
C LEU A 60 5.52 10.05 4.02
N THR A 61 4.53 9.18 4.22
CA THR A 61 4.52 7.79 3.70
C THR A 61 3.74 7.62 2.40
N VAL A 62 3.04 8.66 1.95
CA VAL A 62 1.99 8.54 0.92
C VAL A 62 2.46 7.88 -0.38
N GLU A 63 3.68 8.16 -0.82
CA GLU A 63 4.16 7.70 -2.11
C GLU A 63 4.40 6.20 -2.10
N GLU A 64 5.01 5.70 -1.03
CA GLU A 64 5.22 4.27 -0.80
C GLU A 64 3.89 3.56 -0.51
N ASP A 65 2.98 4.20 0.23
CA ASP A 65 1.63 3.67 0.47
C ASP A 65 0.82 3.60 -0.85
N PHE A 66 1.04 4.53 -1.77
CA PHE A 66 0.44 4.53 -3.10
C PHE A 66 1.06 3.43 -3.96
N ALA A 67 2.38 3.25 -3.91
CA ALA A 67 3.08 2.17 -4.61
C ALA A 67 2.64 0.79 -4.12
N ASP A 68 2.48 0.58 -2.82
CA ASP A 68 1.93 -0.66 -2.25
C ASP A 68 0.51 -0.93 -2.75
N SER A 69 -0.34 0.11 -2.70
CA SER A 69 -1.73 0.03 -3.16
C SER A 69 -1.80 -0.37 -4.63
N GLU A 70 -1.10 0.34 -5.51
CA GLU A 70 -1.14 0.09 -6.96
C GLU A 70 -0.39 -1.20 -7.35
N GLY A 71 0.68 -1.53 -6.63
CA GLY A 71 1.46 -2.74 -6.84
C GLY A 71 0.61 -4.00 -6.61
N VAL A 72 -0.11 -4.07 -5.48
CA VAL A 72 -0.96 -5.24 -5.19
C VAL A 72 -2.13 -5.37 -6.17
N LYS A 73 -2.70 -4.25 -6.64
CA LYS A 73 -3.73 -4.23 -7.70
C LYS A 73 -3.25 -4.89 -8.97
N LEU A 74 -2.11 -4.42 -9.46
CA LEU A 74 -1.54 -4.88 -10.72
C LEU A 74 -1.12 -6.34 -10.61
N ALA A 75 -0.50 -6.73 -9.49
CA ALA A 75 -0.12 -8.10 -9.21
C ALA A 75 -1.35 -9.03 -9.18
N TYR A 76 -2.44 -8.63 -8.52
CA TYR A 76 -3.66 -9.45 -8.45
C TYR A 76 -4.34 -9.55 -9.82
N ARG A 77 -4.42 -8.46 -10.59
CA ARG A 77 -4.94 -8.50 -11.97
C ARG A 77 -4.12 -9.43 -12.86
N ALA A 78 -2.79 -9.37 -12.75
CA ALA A 78 -1.89 -10.27 -13.47
C ALA A 78 -2.10 -11.74 -13.04
N TYR A 79 -2.25 -11.99 -11.74
CA TYR A 79 -2.56 -13.30 -11.18
C TYR A 79 -3.87 -13.88 -11.74
N LYS A 80 -4.97 -13.12 -11.70
CA LYS A 80 -6.26 -13.56 -12.26
C LYS A 80 -6.19 -13.80 -13.76
N ASN A 81 -5.35 -13.07 -14.49
CA ASN A 81 -5.11 -13.33 -15.91
C ASN A 81 -4.33 -14.64 -16.10
N ALA A 82 -3.25 -14.84 -15.34
CA ALA A 82 -2.46 -16.06 -15.37
C ALA A 82 -3.31 -17.32 -15.08
N GLN A 83 -4.23 -17.26 -14.11
CA GLN A 83 -5.15 -18.36 -13.80
C GLN A 83 -6.03 -18.81 -14.98
N LYS A 84 -6.30 -17.94 -15.96
CA LYS A 84 -7.03 -18.32 -17.18
C LYS A 84 -6.20 -19.25 -18.09
N HIS A 85 -4.88 -19.18 -17.96
CA HIS A 85 -3.92 -19.96 -18.74
C HIS A 85 -3.38 -21.17 -17.97
N PHE A 86 -3.32 -21.09 -16.63
CA PHE A 86 -2.80 -22.13 -15.74
C PHE A 86 -3.93 -22.75 -14.90
N VAL A 87 -4.72 -23.62 -15.54
CA VAL A 87 -5.98 -24.16 -14.97
C VAL A 87 -5.78 -25.24 -13.89
N ASN A 88 -4.55 -25.72 -13.70
CA ASN A 88 -4.23 -26.88 -12.86
C ASN A 88 -3.12 -26.60 -11.84
N GLU A 89 -3.10 -25.42 -11.21
CA GLU A 89 -2.16 -25.17 -10.11
C GLU A 89 -2.42 -26.16 -8.96
N PRO A 90 -1.40 -26.94 -8.54
CA PRO A 90 -1.54 -27.82 -7.39
C PRO A 90 -1.89 -27.02 -6.14
N ARG A 91 -2.88 -27.50 -5.37
CA ARG A 91 -3.22 -26.88 -4.09
C ARG A 91 -2.21 -27.29 -3.03
N LEU A 92 -1.90 -26.36 -2.14
CA LEU A 92 -1.14 -26.64 -0.92
C LEU A 92 -1.99 -27.53 0.00
N SER A 93 -1.48 -28.72 0.34
CA SER A 93 -2.22 -29.74 1.09
C SER A 93 -2.66 -29.27 2.46
N ASP A 94 -1.81 -28.50 3.14
CA ASP A 94 -1.96 -28.17 4.55
C ASP A 94 -2.88 -26.95 4.80
N VAL A 95 -3.32 -26.29 3.72
CA VAL A 95 -4.22 -25.13 3.73
C VAL A 95 -5.30 -25.27 2.66
N SER A 96 -5.77 -26.50 2.45
CA SER A 96 -6.71 -26.85 1.39
C SER A 96 -8.09 -26.18 1.51
N ASP A 97 -8.43 -25.70 2.71
CA ASP A 97 -9.62 -24.92 3.04
C ASP A 97 -9.54 -23.47 2.53
N LEU A 98 -8.35 -22.96 2.25
CA LEU A 98 -8.15 -21.62 1.70
C LEU A 98 -8.23 -21.64 0.17
N THR A 99 -8.93 -20.66 -0.39
CA THR A 99 -8.96 -20.40 -1.83
C THR A 99 -7.65 -19.83 -2.32
N SER A 100 -7.37 -20.03 -3.60
CA SER A 100 -6.23 -19.43 -4.30
C SER A 100 -6.18 -17.90 -4.16
N ASP A 101 -7.33 -17.22 -4.16
CA ASP A 101 -7.41 -15.77 -3.95
C ASP A 101 -7.06 -15.38 -2.51
N GLN A 102 -7.52 -16.13 -1.50
CA GLN A 102 -7.11 -15.90 -0.11
C GLN A 102 -5.61 -16.13 0.09
N LEU A 103 -5.05 -17.18 -0.53
CA LEU A 103 -3.62 -17.47 -0.48
C LEU A 103 -2.77 -16.39 -1.13
N PHE A 104 -3.25 -15.76 -2.22
CA PHE A 104 -2.58 -14.60 -2.81
C PHE A 104 -2.41 -13.46 -1.79
N PHE A 105 -3.49 -13.07 -1.10
CA PHE A 105 -3.43 -11.97 -0.13
C PHE A 105 -2.71 -12.34 1.16
N ILE A 106 -2.77 -13.60 1.61
CA ILE A 106 -1.95 -14.08 2.72
C ILE A 106 -0.46 -14.02 2.34
N GLY A 107 -0.11 -14.47 1.14
CA GLY A 107 1.25 -14.39 0.62
C GLY A 107 1.75 -12.95 0.54
N TRP A 108 0.93 -12.05 0.00
CA TRP A 108 1.24 -10.61 -0.05
C TRP A 108 1.42 -10.00 1.35
N ALA A 109 0.50 -10.26 2.28
CA ALA A 109 0.59 -9.77 3.65
C ALA A 109 1.81 -10.34 4.40
N SER A 110 2.21 -11.59 4.09
CA SER A 110 3.35 -12.24 4.73
C SER A 110 4.69 -11.55 4.47
N PHE A 111 4.81 -10.80 3.35
CA PHE A 111 5.98 -9.98 3.05
C PHE A 111 6.24 -8.90 4.11
N PHE A 112 5.17 -8.45 4.79
CA PHE A 112 5.22 -7.42 5.82
C PHE A 112 5.35 -7.99 7.23
N CYS A 113 5.38 -9.31 7.41
CA CYS A 113 5.59 -9.91 8.73
C CYS A 113 6.95 -9.49 9.31
N ARG A 114 6.93 -8.74 10.41
CA ARG A 114 8.14 -8.32 11.14
C ARG A 114 7.91 -8.39 12.65
N ASN A 115 8.95 -8.77 13.37
CA ASN A 115 9.03 -8.62 14.81
C ASN A 115 9.75 -7.31 15.12
N LEU A 116 9.03 -6.31 15.64
CA LEU A 116 9.55 -4.97 15.94
C LEU A 116 10.07 -4.82 17.39
N GLY A 117 10.24 -5.94 18.10
CA GLY A 117 10.65 -5.96 19.50
C GLY A 117 9.53 -5.59 20.48
N GLU A 118 9.71 -5.94 21.75
CA GLU A 118 8.71 -5.75 22.81
C GLU A 118 8.64 -4.31 23.34
N ASP A 119 9.71 -3.52 23.16
CA ASP A 119 9.83 -2.16 23.71
C ASP A 119 9.25 -1.06 22.81
N ASN A 120 8.67 -1.44 21.66
CA ASN A 120 8.10 -0.56 20.63
C ASN A 120 9.09 0.48 20.06
N ARG A 121 10.39 0.40 20.34
CA ARG A 121 11.35 1.44 19.94
C ARG A 121 11.47 1.56 18.43
N GLU A 122 11.56 0.42 17.73
CA GLU A 122 11.63 0.38 16.27
C GLU A 122 10.33 0.93 15.66
N MET A 123 9.17 0.48 16.15
CA MET A 123 7.87 0.97 15.70
C MET A 123 7.72 2.49 15.89
N ILE A 124 8.15 3.03 17.03
CA ILE A 124 8.12 4.47 17.31
C ILE A 124 9.05 5.24 16.36
N ASN A 125 10.23 4.69 16.06
CA ASN A 125 11.16 5.30 15.10
C ASN A 125 10.55 5.33 13.70
N MET A 126 9.94 4.21 13.26
CA MET A 126 9.25 4.14 11.98
C MET A 126 8.15 5.20 11.86
N LEU A 127 7.31 5.34 12.89
CA LEU A 127 6.22 6.32 12.89
C LEU A 127 6.66 7.78 12.84
N LYS A 128 7.90 8.07 13.26
CA LYS A 128 8.43 9.44 13.35
C LYS A 128 9.22 9.85 12.12
N GLU A 129 10.10 8.96 11.67
CA GLU A 129 11.22 9.29 10.77
C GLU A 129 11.22 8.49 9.46
N ASP A 130 10.51 7.36 9.37
CA ASP A 130 10.59 6.48 8.21
C ASP A 130 9.63 6.91 7.09
N TYR A 131 10.08 6.76 5.85
CA TYR A 131 9.29 7.00 4.64
C TYR A 131 8.33 5.84 4.36
N TYR A 132 8.53 4.68 4.99
CA TYR A 132 7.62 3.56 4.94
C TYR A 132 6.67 3.54 6.13
N SER A 133 5.40 3.28 5.86
CA SER A 133 4.43 2.97 6.91
C SER A 133 4.84 1.75 7.73
N VAL A 134 4.44 1.70 9.00
CA VAL A 134 4.65 0.51 9.82
C VAL A 134 3.96 -0.71 9.18
N PRO A 135 4.54 -1.92 9.27
CA PRO A 135 4.08 -3.06 8.49
C PRO A 135 2.60 -3.40 8.69
N ILE A 136 2.09 -3.24 9.93
CA ILE A 136 0.68 -3.47 10.24
C ILE A 136 -0.28 -2.61 9.42
N LEU A 137 0.08 -1.36 9.15
CA LEU A 137 -0.75 -0.47 8.34
C LEU A 137 -0.65 -0.80 6.86
N ARG A 138 0.53 -1.18 6.38
CA ARG A 138 0.77 -1.54 4.97
C ARG A 138 -0.13 -2.69 4.53
N TYR A 139 -0.26 -3.76 5.32
CA TYR A 139 -1.21 -4.81 4.94
C TYR A 139 -2.66 -4.52 5.34
N SER A 140 -2.93 -3.98 6.54
CA SER A 140 -4.32 -3.86 7.04
C SER A 140 -5.16 -2.83 6.30
N ILE A 141 -4.57 -1.69 5.91
CA ILE A 141 -5.29 -0.62 5.20
C ILE A 141 -5.67 -1.05 3.78
N HIS A 142 -4.89 -1.97 3.19
CA HIS A 142 -5.17 -2.58 1.89
C HIS A 142 -5.78 -3.97 1.99
N SER A 143 -6.08 -4.48 3.20
CA SER A 143 -6.71 -5.79 3.42
C SER A 143 -7.93 -5.67 4.32
N ASP A 144 -8.65 -4.54 4.23
CA ASP A 144 -9.89 -4.34 4.99
C ASP A 144 -10.78 -5.58 4.82
N PRO A 145 -11.25 -6.23 5.90
CA PRO A 145 -12.05 -7.45 5.81
C PRO A 145 -13.33 -7.33 4.97
N SER A 146 -13.85 -6.11 4.80
CA SER A 146 -14.93 -5.83 3.86
C SER A 146 -14.52 -6.15 2.41
N ILE A 147 -13.26 -5.94 2.03
CA ILE A 147 -12.68 -6.24 0.71
C ILE A 147 -12.73 -7.74 0.41
N PHE A 148 -12.51 -8.62 1.40
CA PHE A 148 -12.64 -10.07 1.21
C PHE A 148 -14.09 -10.55 1.07
N ARG A 149 -15.07 -9.67 1.33
CA ARG A 149 -16.51 -9.92 1.08
C ARG A 149 -17.01 -9.30 -0.22
N LEU A 150 -16.18 -8.52 -0.89
CA LEU A 150 -16.49 -7.90 -2.17
C LEU A 150 -16.25 -8.88 -3.32
N THR A 151 -17.01 -8.70 -4.39
CA THR A 151 -16.78 -9.38 -5.65
C THR A 151 -15.43 -8.95 -6.24
N ALA A 152 -14.84 -9.79 -7.09
CA ALA A 152 -13.57 -9.48 -7.75
C ALA A 152 -13.60 -8.16 -8.57
N GLN A 153 -14.80 -7.74 -9.01
CA GLN A 153 -15.03 -6.50 -9.73
C GLN A 153 -15.05 -5.28 -8.78
N GLU A 154 -15.69 -5.41 -7.63
CA GLU A 154 -15.67 -4.36 -6.59
C GLU A 154 -14.28 -4.20 -5.95
N GLN A 155 -13.53 -5.29 -5.81
CA GLN A 155 -12.12 -5.23 -5.42
C GLN A 155 -11.28 -4.43 -6.43
N GLN A 156 -11.56 -4.55 -7.74
CA GLN A 156 -10.87 -3.78 -8.79
C GLN A 156 -11.18 -2.28 -8.81
N GLU A 157 -12.24 -1.83 -8.13
CA GLU A 157 -12.67 -0.42 -8.09
C GLU A 157 -12.28 0.30 -6.78
N ILE A 158 -12.20 -0.43 -5.67
CA ILE A 158 -11.72 0.10 -4.37
C ILE A 158 -10.19 0.21 -4.36
N PHE A 159 -9.56 -0.68 -5.11
CA PHE A 159 -8.18 -0.59 -5.49
C PHE A 159 -8.11 -0.05 -6.93
#